data_AF-A0A452CF97-F1
#
_entry.id   AF-A0A452CF97-F1
#
_cell.length_a   1.000
_cell.length_b   1.000
_cell.length_c   1.000
_cell.angle_alpha   90.00
_cell.angle_beta   90.00
_cell.angle_gamma   90.00
#
_symmetry.space_group_name_H-M   'P 1'
#
loop_
_entity.id
_entity.type
_entity.pdbx_description
1 polymer ?
#
loop_
_entity_poly.entity_id
_entity_poly.type
_entity_poly.pdbx_seq_one_letter_code
_entity_poly.pdbx_strand_id
1 'polypeptide(L)'
;MKHSGCAVNKERHFSCEDCNGNVSGGFDASVSQIVLCQNNICNQAHMNRVVTHELIHAFDHCRAHVDWFTNVRHLACSEVRAANLSGDCSLLNEILRLHFGLKQHHQTCVRDRAIRSILAVRNISKEVAQKAVDEVFESCFNDHEPFGRIPHNKTYARYAHRDFQNRDRYYSNI
;
A
#
# COMPACT_ATOMS: atom_id res chain seq x y z
N MET A 1 5.06 -10.83 6.92
CA MET A 1 4.32 -10.91 8.19
C MET A 1 4.88 -11.99 9.12
N LYS A 2 4.68 -13.31 8.91
CA LYS A 2 5.24 -14.34 9.83
C LYS A 2 6.77 -14.28 9.95
N HIS A 3 7.49 -14.18 8.84
CA HIS A 3 8.96 -13.97 8.83
C HIS A 3 9.39 -12.63 9.43
N SER A 4 8.46 -11.68 9.55
CA SER A 4 8.68 -10.37 10.16
C SER A 4 8.29 -10.36 11.64
N GLY A 5 8.01 -11.52 12.24
CA GLY A 5 7.67 -11.65 13.65
C GLY A 5 6.19 -11.47 14.01
N CYS A 6 5.31 -11.22 13.03
CA CYS A 6 3.89 -10.97 13.32
C CYS A 6 3.01 -12.19 13.02
N ALA A 7 2.17 -12.52 13.98
CA ALA A 7 1.11 -13.51 13.81
C ALA A 7 0.11 -13.01 12.76
N VAL A 8 -0.42 -13.95 11.96
CA VAL A 8 -1.44 -13.65 10.96
C VAL A 8 -2.63 -14.58 11.21
N ASN A 9 -3.71 -14.04 11.74
CA ASN A 9 -5.00 -14.72 11.85
C ASN A 9 -6.02 -14.11 10.87
N LYS A 10 -6.30 -14.82 9.77
CA LYS A 10 -7.20 -14.33 8.71
C LYS A 10 -8.62 -14.03 9.21
N GLU A 11 -9.12 -14.81 10.17
CA GLU A 11 -10.49 -14.68 10.70
C GLU A 11 -10.64 -13.45 11.60
N ARG A 12 -9.53 -12.94 12.14
CA ARG A 12 -9.51 -11.74 12.99
C ARG A 12 -9.15 -10.48 12.22
N HIS A 13 -8.28 -10.58 11.21
CA HIS A 13 -7.68 -9.41 10.57
C HIS A 13 -8.49 -8.81 9.42
N PHE A 14 -9.63 -9.39 9.04
CA PHE A 14 -10.51 -8.82 8.01
C PHE A 14 -11.91 -8.60 8.57
N SER A 15 -12.44 -7.39 8.39
CA SER A 15 -13.83 -7.03 8.64
C SER A 15 -14.45 -6.48 7.35
N CYS A 16 -15.67 -6.89 7.02
CA CYS A 16 -16.44 -6.30 5.93
C CYS A 16 -17.60 -5.51 6.54
N GLU A 17 -17.68 -4.22 6.23
CA GLU A 17 -18.63 -3.30 6.85
C GLU A 17 -19.30 -2.41 5.81
N ASP A 18 -20.48 -1.88 6.15
CA ASP A 18 -21.08 -0.78 5.42
C ASP A 18 -20.54 0.54 5.97
N CYS A 19 -19.74 1.24 5.17
CA CYS A 19 -19.09 2.47 5.60
C CYS A 19 -19.84 3.71 5.13
N ASN A 20 -19.78 4.76 5.94
CA ASN A 20 -20.24 6.09 5.55
C ASN A 20 -19.16 6.80 4.71
N GLY A 21 -19.57 7.50 3.65
CA GLY A 21 -18.66 8.24 2.77
C GLY A 21 -18.07 7.37 1.64
N ASN A 22 -17.05 7.91 0.96
CA ASN A 22 -16.47 7.32 -0.27
C ASN A 22 -15.17 6.53 -0.04
N VAL A 23 -14.97 6.00 1.17
CA VAL A 23 -13.78 5.21 1.53
C VAL A 23 -14.05 3.73 1.23
N SER A 24 -13.12 3.05 0.55
CA SER A 24 -13.31 1.63 0.17
C SER A 24 -12.71 0.65 1.19
N GLY A 25 -11.84 1.11 2.08
CA GLY A 25 -11.24 0.30 3.14
C GLY A 25 -10.28 1.12 4.01
N GLY A 26 -9.72 0.47 5.03
CA GLY A 26 -8.73 1.06 5.92
C GLY A 26 -8.07 0.04 6.83
N PHE A 27 -6.90 0.40 7.36
CA PHE A 27 -6.16 -0.40 8.34
C PHE A 27 -6.22 0.25 9.73
N ASP A 28 -6.78 -0.47 10.69
CA ASP A 28 -6.75 -0.10 12.11
C ASP A 28 -5.53 -0.74 12.79
N ALA A 29 -4.54 0.11 13.10
CA ALA A 29 -3.31 -0.30 13.77
C ALA A 29 -3.52 -0.76 15.22
N SER A 30 -4.57 -0.30 15.91
CA SER A 30 -4.80 -0.62 17.33
C SER A 30 -5.17 -2.09 17.54
N VAL A 31 -5.97 -2.63 16.62
CA VAL A 31 -6.42 -4.03 16.63
C VAL A 31 -5.75 -4.88 15.55
N SER A 32 -4.93 -4.25 14.71
CA SER A 32 -4.30 -4.83 13.52
C SER A 32 -5.36 -5.46 12.60
N GLN A 33 -6.38 -4.68 12.21
CA GLN A 33 -7.49 -5.15 11.39
C GLN A 33 -7.60 -4.35 10.09
N ILE A 34 -7.91 -5.04 9.01
CA ILE A 34 -8.26 -4.47 7.71
C ILE A 34 -9.78 -4.43 7.62
N VAL A 35 -10.33 -3.24 7.44
CA VAL A 35 -11.75 -3.01 7.21
C VAL A 35 -11.98 -2.79 5.73
N LEU A 36 -12.93 -3.52 5.14
CA LEU A 36 -13.35 -3.39 3.75
C LEU A 36 -14.77 -2.84 3.72
N CYS A 37 -14.94 -1.69 3.06
CA CYS A 37 -16.23 -1.03 2.93
C CYS A 37 -16.99 -1.63 1.75
N GLN A 38 -17.75 -2.69 2.00
CA GLN A 38 -18.35 -3.53 0.97
C GLN A 38 -19.29 -2.74 0.03
N ASN A 39 -19.98 -1.74 0.58
CA ASN A 39 -20.90 -0.87 -0.14
C ASN A 39 -20.20 0.05 -1.17
N ASN A 40 -18.88 0.25 -1.05
CA ASN A 40 -18.08 1.10 -1.95
C ASN A 40 -17.22 0.29 -2.94
N ILE A 41 -17.16 -1.03 -2.78
CA ILE A 41 -16.34 -1.91 -3.63
C ILE A 41 -17.17 -2.43 -4.81
N CYS A 42 -16.96 -1.83 -5.98
CA CYS A 42 -17.78 -2.13 -7.17
C CYS A 42 -17.43 -3.42 -7.92
N ASN A 43 -16.19 -3.92 -7.82
CA ASN A 43 -15.76 -5.12 -8.55
C ASN A 43 -14.50 -5.76 -7.94
N GLN A 44 -14.19 -6.99 -8.37
CA GLN A 44 -13.04 -7.76 -7.88
C GLN A 44 -11.69 -7.04 -8.08
N ALA A 45 -11.51 -6.30 -9.17
CA ALA A 45 -10.25 -5.59 -9.42
C ALA A 45 -10.06 -4.41 -8.44
N HIS A 46 -11.14 -3.69 -8.14
CA HIS A 46 -11.16 -2.66 -7.10
C HIS A 46 -10.88 -3.28 -5.72
N MET A 47 -11.56 -4.38 -5.38
CA MET A 47 -11.34 -5.11 -4.13
C MET A 47 -9.87 -5.54 -3.97
N ASN A 48 -9.28 -6.11 -5.01
CA ASN A 48 -7.89 -6.56 -4.97
C ASN A 48 -6.92 -5.40 -4.67
N ARG A 49 -7.16 -4.22 -5.24
CA ARG A 49 -6.33 -3.03 -4.99
C ARG A 49 -6.46 -2.56 -3.55
N VAL A 50 -7.70 -2.42 -3.05
CA VAL A 50 -7.98 -2.02 -1.66
C VAL A 50 -7.35 -2.99 -0.68
N VAL A 51 -7.62 -4.28 -0.82
CA VAL A 51 -7.05 -5.31 0.07
C VAL A 51 -5.53 -5.29 0.04
N THR A 52 -4.91 -5.12 -1.14
CA THR A 52 -3.44 -5.05 -1.24
C THR A 52 -2.89 -3.79 -0.58
N HIS A 53 -3.57 -2.64 -0.74
CA HIS A 53 -3.22 -1.38 -0.10
C HIS A 53 -3.19 -1.54 1.43
N GLU A 54 -4.28 -2.04 2.00
CA GLU A 54 -4.38 -2.21 3.46
C GLU A 54 -3.43 -3.31 4.00
N LEU A 55 -3.14 -4.34 3.18
CA LEU A 55 -2.13 -5.34 3.54
C LEU A 55 -0.71 -4.76 3.59
N ILE A 56 -0.40 -3.75 2.77
CA ILE A 56 0.89 -3.04 2.87
C ILE A 56 0.95 -2.25 4.18
N HIS A 57 -0.12 -1.57 4.58
CA HIS A 57 -0.16 -0.93 5.90
C HIS A 57 0.03 -1.92 7.05
N ALA A 58 -0.67 -3.07 7.00
CA ALA A 58 -0.50 -4.13 8.00
C ALA A 58 0.94 -4.68 8.04
N PHE A 59 1.56 -4.86 6.86
CA PHE A 59 2.94 -5.30 6.76
C PHE A 59 3.92 -4.27 7.30
N ASP A 60 3.70 -2.99 7.03
CA ASP A 60 4.53 -1.88 7.49
C ASP A 60 4.42 -1.68 8.99
N HIS A 61 3.20 -1.72 9.53
CA HIS A 61 2.95 -1.71 10.97
C HIS A 61 3.75 -2.81 11.67
N CYS A 62 3.72 -4.01 11.09
CA CYS A 62 4.42 -5.18 11.60
C CYS A 62 5.94 -5.02 11.58
N ARG A 63 6.53 -4.68 10.43
CA ARG A 63 7.99 -4.76 10.26
C ARG A 63 8.75 -3.49 10.62
N ALA A 64 8.10 -2.34 10.51
CA ALA A 64 8.74 -1.03 10.63
C ALA A 64 8.22 -0.23 11.83
N HIS A 65 7.31 -0.82 12.64
CA HIS A 65 6.72 -0.20 13.82
C HIS A 65 6.23 1.23 13.53
N VAL A 66 5.46 1.36 12.45
CA VAL A 66 4.93 2.64 11.96
C VAL A 66 4.18 3.35 13.09
N ASP A 67 4.54 4.62 13.29
CA ASP A 67 3.83 5.51 14.20
C ASP A 67 2.77 6.24 13.37
N TRP A 68 1.57 5.68 13.40
CA TRP A 68 0.45 6.14 12.59
C TRP A 68 -0.02 7.54 12.99
N PHE A 69 0.02 7.87 14.28
CA PHE A 69 -0.70 9.02 14.86
C PHE A 69 0.15 10.25 15.05
N THR A 70 1.36 10.09 15.61
CA THR A 70 2.19 11.24 15.99
C THR A 70 3.22 11.60 14.93
N ASN A 71 3.57 10.68 14.03
CA ASN A 71 4.59 10.91 13.02
C ASN A 71 4.05 10.87 11.59
N VAL A 72 3.81 12.06 11.03
CA VAL A 72 3.31 12.22 9.65
C VAL A 72 4.26 11.62 8.60
N ARG A 73 5.57 11.56 8.85
CA ARG A 73 6.52 10.92 7.93
C ARG A 73 6.35 9.41 7.87
N HIS A 74 6.07 8.78 9.01
CA HIS A 74 5.82 7.33 9.08
C HIS A 74 4.55 6.99 8.31
N LEU A 75 3.47 7.74 8.54
CA LEU A 75 2.23 7.64 7.77
C LEU A 75 2.51 7.85 6.27
N ALA A 76 3.17 8.95 5.90
CA ALA A 76 3.46 9.26 4.50
C ALA A 76 4.28 8.16 3.79
N CYS A 77 5.25 7.57 4.49
CA CYS A 77 6.03 6.47 3.93
C CYS A 77 5.18 5.23 3.63
N SER A 78 4.29 4.87 4.55
CA SER A 78 3.40 3.71 4.34
C SER A 78 2.39 3.99 3.22
N GLU A 79 1.88 5.21 3.11
CA GLU A 79 0.99 5.63 2.02
C GLU A 79 1.67 5.62 0.65
N VAL A 80 2.93 6.08 0.56
CA VAL A 80 3.75 5.98 -0.66
C VAL A 80 3.90 4.51 -1.07
N ARG A 81 4.21 3.63 -0.12
CA ARG A 81 4.39 2.19 -0.41
C ARG A 81 3.10 1.51 -0.79
N ALA A 82 2.00 1.80 -0.09
CA ALA A 82 0.70 1.24 -0.40
C ALA A 82 0.26 1.66 -1.81
N ALA A 83 0.36 2.95 -2.17
CA ALA A 83 0.02 3.43 -3.52
C ALA A 83 0.94 2.86 -4.62
N ASN A 84 2.22 2.66 -4.33
CA ASN A 84 3.20 2.10 -5.26
C ASN A 84 2.94 0.60 -5.53
N LEU A 85 2.67 -0.18 -4.48
CA LEU A 85 2.66 -1.64 -4.54
C LEU A 85 1.25 -2.26 -4.69
N SER A 86 0.18 -1.53 -4.41
CA SER A 86 -1.21 -2.04 -4.48
C SER A 86 -1.76 -2.19 -5.91
N GLY A 87 -1.11 -1.54 -6.88
CA GLY A 87 -1.65 -1.40 -8.24
C GLY A 87 -2.68 -0.28 -8.39
N ASP A 88 -2.83 0.60 -7.38
CA ASP A 88 -3.64 1.83 -7.45
C ASP A 88 -3.24 2.74 -8.61
N CYS A 89 -1.94 2.75 -8.91
CA CYS A 89 -1.30 3.54 -9.98
C CYS A 89 -0.94 2.67 -11.21
N SER A 90 -1.67 1.58 -11.46
CA SER A 90 -1.48 0.73 -12.63
C SER A 90 -2.01 1.36 -13.92
N LEU A 91 -1.25 1.18 -15.01
CA LEU A 91 -1.43 1.84 -16.32
C LEU A 91 -2.85 1.68 -16.94
N LEU A 92 -3.59 0.62 -16.60
CA LEU A 92 -4.95 0.38 -17.13
C LEU A 92 -5.97 1.44 -16.69
N ASN A 93 -5.76 2.12 -15.55
CA ASN A 93 -6.64 3.23 -15.15
C ASN A 93 -6.27 4.56 -15.81
N GLU A 94 -5.07 4.66 -16.40
CA GLU A 94 -4.50 5.91 -16.91
C GLU A 94 -4.56 6.02 -18.45
N ILE A 95 -4.86 4.94 -19.17
CA ILE A 95 -5.14 4.99 -20.62
C ILE A 95 -6.37 5.87 -20.94
N LEU A 96 -7.28 6.04 -19.98
CA LEU A 96 -8.42 6.96 -20.06
C LEU A 96 -8.05 8.45 -19.88
N ARG A 97 -6.78 8.77 -19.58
CA ARG A 97 -6.30 10.14 -19.28
C ARG A 97 -5.43 10.78 -20.37
N LEU A 98 -5.32 10.17 -21.55
CA LEU A 98 -4.87 10.75 -22.84
C LEU A 98 -3.54 11.55 -22.86
N HIS A 99 -2.66 11.40 -21.86
CA HIS A 99 -1.34 12.04 -21.87
C HIS A 99 -0.27 11.01 -22.23
N PHE A 100 0.18 11.07 -23.48
CA PHE A 100 1.28 10.25 -23.98
C PHE A 100 2.62 10.80 -23.45
N GLY A 101 3.22 10.13 -22.46
CA GLY A 101 4.65 10.32 -22.19
C GLY A 101 5.16 9.96 -20.79
N LEU A 102 6.18 9.09 -20.73
CA LEU A 102 7.24 9.07 -19.71
C LEU A 102 7.04 8.35 -18.36
N LYS A 103 8.14 7.69 -17.98
CA LYS A 103 8.56 7.11 -16.70
C LYS A 103 8.10 7.81 -15.40
N GLN A 104 7.70 9.09 -15.47
CA GLN A 104 7.32 9.91 -14.30
C GLN A 104 5.85 9.78 -13.89
N HIS A 105 4.95 9.30 -14.76
CA HIS A 105 3.51 9.22 -14.43
C HIS A 105 3.20 8.37 -13.20
N HIS A 106 3.89 7.23 -13.05
CA HIS A 106 3.66 6.36 -11.91
C HIS A 106 4.07 7.06 -10.60
N GLN A 107 5.20 7.75 -10.58
CA GLN A 107 5.66 8.52 -9.43
C GLN A 107 4.69 9.65 -9.07
N THR A 108 4.21 10.40 -10.07
CA THR A 108 3.19 11.44 -9.85
C THR A 108 1.92 10.86 -9.25
N CYS A 109 1.40 9.76 -9.81
CA CYS A 109 0.23 9.09 -9.25
C CYS A 109 0.47 8.64 -7.80
N VAL A 110 1.63 8.06 -7.49
CA VAL A 110 1.96 7.62 -6.12
C VAL A 110 2.00 8.81 -5.16
N ARG A 111 2.61 9.93 -5.56
CA ARG A 111 2.63 11.17 -4.75
C ARG A 111 1.20 11.66 -4.50
N ASP A 112 0.41 11.83 -5.55
CA ASP A 112 -0.96 12.36 -5.45
C ASP A 112 -1.85 11.47 -4.58
N ARG A 113 -1.74 10.14 -4.75
CA ARG A 113 -2.47 9.17 -3.94
C ARG A 113 -2.07 9.24 -2.47
N ALA A 114 -0.77 9.25 -2.17
CA ALA A 114 -0.30 9.31 -0.80
C ALA A 114 -0.76 10.60 -0.09
N ILE A 115 -0.67 11.75 -0.77
CA ILE A 115 -1.15 13.03 -0.23
C ILE A 115 -2.66 12.97 0.06
N ARG A 116 -3.44 12.42 -0.86
CA ARG A 116 -4.90 12.30 -0.69
C ARG A 116 -5.26 11.40 0.50
N SER A 117 -4.57 10.28 0.67
CA SER A 117 -4.79 9.39 1.82
C SER A 117 -4.45 10.09 3.14
N ILE A 118 -3.30 10.76 3.22
CA ILE A 118 -2.91 11.52 4.43
C ILE A 118 -3.97 12.55 4.80
N LEU A 119 -4.45 13.33 3.83
CA LEU A 119 -5.46 14.36 4.05
C LEU A 119 -6.83 13.79 4.45
N ALA A 120 -7.12 12.54 4.09
CA ALA A 120 -8.37 11.88 4.48
C ALA A 120 -8.36 11.45 5.96
N VAL A 121 -7.18 11.22 6.55
CA VAL A 121 -7.03 10.68 7.92
C VAL A 121 -6.38 11.66 8.91
N ARG A 122 -5.80 12.77 8.43
CA ARG A 122 -5.16 13.81 9.25
C ARG A 122 -5.70 15.18 8.92
N ASN A 123 -6.02 15.94 9.97
CA ASN A 123 -6.39 17.34 9.85
C ASN A 123 -5.14 18.23 9.74
N ILE A 124 -4.47 18.17 8.59
CA ILE A 124 -3.29 18.97 8.26
C ILE A 124 -3.46 19.66 6.92
N SER A 125 -2.66 20.69 6.65
CA SER A 125 -2.71 21.37 5.35
C SER A 125 -2.10 20.50 4.25
N LYS A 126 -2.52 20.76 3.00
CA LYS A 126 -1.99 20.07 1.82
C LYS A 126 -0.48 20.26 1.69
N GLU A 127 0.04 21.43 2.04
CA GLU A 127 1.45 21.77 1.97
C GLU A 127 2.27 20.93 2.96
N VAL A 128 1.74 20.69 4.17
CA VAL A 128 2.38 19.82 5.16
C VAL A 128 2.39 18.37 4.68
N ALA A 129 1.27 17.89 4.12
CA ALA A 129 1.19 16.53 3.57
C ALA A 129 2.16 16.34 2.38
N GLN A 130 2.20 17.30 1.45
CA GLN A 130 3.13 17.30 0.31
C GLN A 130 4.57 17.25 0.78
N LYS A 131 4.95 18.13 1.72
CA LYS A 131 6.31 18.16 2.27
C LYS A 131 6.69 16.82 2.92
N ALA A 132 5.80 16.23 3.71
CA ALA A 132 6.05 14.95 4.35
C ALA A 132 6.25 13.83 3.33
N VAL A 133 5.44 13.79 2.26
CA VAL A 133 5.59 12.83 1.16
C VAL A 133 6.92 13.06 0.43
N ASP A 134 7.27 14.29 0.11
CA ASP A 134 8.50 14.62 -0.61
C ASP A 134 9.76 14.22 0.17
N GLU A 135 9.76 14.42 1.49
CA GLU A 135 10.87 14.05 2.37
C GLU A 135 11.13 12.53 2.43
N VAL A 136 10.08 11.69 2.35
CA VAL A 136 10.21 10.23 2.46
C VAL A 136 10.18 9.50 1.12
N PHE A 137 9.85 10.21 0.03
CA PHE A 137 9.47 9.58 -1.22
C PHE A 137 10.56 8.65 -1.77
N GLU A 138 11.79 9.12 -1.91
CA GLU A 138 12.85 8.31 -2.52
C GLU A 138 13.12 7.03 -1.73
N SER A 139 13.16 7.10 -0.39
CA SER A 139 13.36 5.91 0.43
C SER A 139 12.17 4.94 0.33
N CYS A 140 10.95 5.44 0.42
CA CYS A 140 9.77 4.59 0.54
C CYS A 140 9.29 4.08 -0.83
N PHE A 141 9.47 4.86 -1.89
CA PHE A 141 9.16 4.43 -3.25
C PHE A 141 10.08 3.29 -3.71
N ASN A 142 11.36 3.32 -3.35
CA ASN A 142 12.32 2.27 -3.71
C ASN A 142 12.26 1.05 -2.77
N ASP A 143 11.42 1.09 -1.74
CA ASP A 143 11.21 -0.03 -0.82
C ASP A 143 10.07 -0.94 -1.32
N HIS A 144 10.47 -2.01 -2.02
CA HIS A 144 9.56 -2.95 -2.64
C HIS A 144 9.24 -4.17 -1.76
N GLU A 145 9.59 -4.19 -0.48
CA GLU A 145 9.20 -5.30 0.39
C GLU A 145 7.67 -5.36 0.54
N PRO A 146 7.05 -6.56 0.56
CA PRO A 146 7.68 -7.89 0.54
C PRO A 146 7.90 -8.48 -0.87
N PHE A 147 7.62 -7.72 -1.93
CA PHE A 147 7.59 -8.23 -3.30
C PHE A 147 8.95 -8.23 -4.00
N GLY A 148 9.88 -7.37 -3.57
CA GLY A 148 11.18 -7.14 -4.22
C GLY A 148 11.09 -6.45 -5.59
N ARG A 149 9.87 -6.18 -6.08
CA ARG A 149 9.56 -5.52 -7.34
C ARG A 149 8.14 -4.94 -7.31
N ILE A 150 7.84 -3.96 -8.14
CA ILE A 150 6.48 -3.43 -8.29
C ILE A 150 5.63 -4.41 -9.12
N PRO A 151 4.51 -4.95 -8.58
CA PRO A 151 3.70 -5.95 -9.28
C PRO A 151 2.70 -5.32 -10.27
N HIS A 152 3.18 -4.92 -11.45
CA HIS A 152 2.33 -4.24 -12.45
C HIS A 152 1.19 -5.12 -13.04
N ASN A 153 1.35 -6.44 -13.01
CA ASN A 153 0.38 -7.39 -13.54
C ASN A 153 0.51 -8.77 -12.84
N LYS A 154 -0.42 -9.68 -13.14
CA LYS A 154 -0.45 -11.03 -12.55
C LYS A 154 0.86 -11.81 -12.77
N THR A 155 1.53 -11.63 -13.91
CA THR A 155 2.80 -12.31 -14.20
C THR A 155 3.92 -11.81 -13.28
N TYR A 156 4.02 -10.49 -13.09
CA TYR A 156 4.98 -9.88 -12.17
C TYR A 156 4.72 -10.29 -10.71
N ALA A 157 3.45 -10.36 -10.31
CA ALA A 157 3.07 -10.86 -8.99
C ALA A 157 3.50 -12.32 -8.78
N ARG A 158 3.36 -13.19 -9.80
CA ARG A 158 3.86 -14.57 -9.74
C ARG A 158 5.38 -14.63 -9.62
N TYR A 159 6.11 -13.77 -10.32
CA TYR A 159 7.57 -13.69 -10.19
C TYR A 159 7.98 -13.25 -8.79
N ALA A 160 7.36 -12.20 -8.23
CA ALA A 160 7.58 -11.78 -6.85
C ALA A 160 7.33 -12.92 -5.85
N HIS A 161 6.24 -13.68 -6.02
CA HIS A 161 5.94 -14.81 -5.15
C HIS A 161 6.99 -15.94 -5.27
N ARG A 162 7.41 -16.27 -6.49
CA ARG A 162 8.44 -17.29 -6.74
C ARG A 162 9.77 -16.88 -6.12
N ASP A 163 10.16 -15.61 -6.27
CA ASP A 163 11.41 -15.10 -5.70
C ASP A 163 11.37 -15.15 -4.17
N PHE A 164 10.23 -14.79 -3.55
CA PHE A 164 10.01 -14.95 -2.12
C PHE A 164 10.15 -16.40 -1.66
N GLN A 165 9.54 -17.37 -2.37
CA GLN A 165 9.66 -18.80 -2.04
C GLN A 165 11.10 -19.32 -2.17
N ASN A 166 11.92 -18.69 -3.00
CA ASN A 166 13.30 -19.07 -3.23
C ASN A 166 14.30 -18.36 -2.31
N ARG A 167 13.85 -17.42 -1.45
CA ARG A 167 14.71 -16.57 -0.63
C ARG A 167 15.66 -17.36 0.27
N ASP A 168 15.21 -18.48 0.81
CA ASP A 168 15.99 -19.31 1.74
C ASP A 168 16.75 -20.45 1.05
N ARG A 169 16.56 -20.67 -0.26
CA ARG A 169 17.23 -21.75 -1.00
C ARG A 169 18.75 -21.58 -1.04
N TYR A 170 19.24 -20.35 -0.98
CA TYR A 170 20.68 -20.07 -0.99
C TYR A 170 21.34 -20.38 0.36
N TYR A 171 20.62 -20.22 1.46
CA TYR A 171 21.09 -20.53 2.82
C TYR A 171 20.87 -21.99 3.23
N SER A 172 20.18 -22.78 2.41
CA SER A 172 19.95 -24.22 2.65
C SER A 172 21.11 -25.11 2.17
N ASN A 173 22.08 -24.53 1.45
CA ASN A 173 23.22 -25.22 0.84
C ASN A 173 24.57 -24.79 1.45
N ILE A 174 24.56 -24.15 2.63
CA ILE A 174 25.73 -23.80 3.42
C ILE A 174 25.66 -24.55 4.75
#